data_AF-A0A954N795-F1
#
_entry.id   AF-A0A954N795-F1
#
_cell.length_a   1.000
_cell.length_b   1.000
_cell.length_c   1.000
_cell.angle_alpha   90.00
_cell.angle_beta   90.00
_cell.angle_gamma   90.00
#
_symmetry.space_group_name_H-M   'P 1'
#
loop_
_entity.id
_entity.type
_entity.pdbx_description
1 polymer ?
#
loop_
_entity_poly.entity_id
_entity_poly.type
_entity_poly.pdbx_seq_one_letter_code
_entity_poly.pdbx_strand_id
1 'polypeptide(L)'
;MYSASELDEYLVEMREQVCSNCIERPAGGPPCAPLGKRCGIELHLSKIVDFVHAGHSTLIGPYADRLHNDVCAHCPNSTTRQCPCPLDYLLVLAVQAVESVDERHKATAAEV
;
A
#
# COMPACT_ATOMS: atom_id res chain seq x y z
N MET A 1 -3.27 10.02 -12.72
CA MET A 1 -3.67 8.75 -13.38
C MET A 1 -2.37 8.02 -13.66
N TYR A 2 -2.10 6.94 -12.92
CA TYR A 2 -0.86 6.17 -13.08
C TYR A 2 -0.92 5.26 -14.30
N SER A 3 0.19 5.10 -14.99
CA SER A 3 0.39 4.03 -15.96
C SER A 3 0.45 2.67 -15.25
N ALA A 4 0.20 1.59 -15.99
CA ALA A 4 0.30 0.24 -15.45
C ALA A 4 1.72 -0.06 -14.93
N SER A 5 2.75 0.42 -15.64
CA SER A 5 4.15 0.23 -15.24
C SER A 5 4.50 0.96 -13.94
N GLU A 6 3.99 2.17 -13.73
CA GLU A 6 4.24 2.90 -12.47
C GLU A 6 3.60 2.18 -11.28
N LEU A 7 2.35 1.71 -11.40
CA LEU A 7 1.70 0.95 -10.34
C LEU A 7 2.39 -0.39 -10.06
N ASP A 8 2.97 -1.04 -11.07
CA ASP A 8 3.71 -2.28 -10.87
C ASP A 8 4.97 -2.06 -10.01
N GLU A 9 5.67 -0.94 -10.15
CA GLU A 9 6.82 -0.61 -9.29
C GLU A 9 6.42 -0.44 -7.82
N TYR A 10 5.34 0.32 -7.56
CA TYR A 10 4.79 0.43 -6.21
C TYR A 10 4.33 -0.92 -5.67
N LEU A 11 3.70 -1.76 -6.50
CA LEU A 11 3.25 -3.09 -6.07
C LEU A 11 4.43 -4.01 -5.73
N VAL A 12 5.53 -3.94 -6.47
CA VAL A 12 6.76 -4.69 -6.18
C VAL A 12 7.31 -4.25 -4.83
N GLU A 13 7.48 -2.95 -4.61
CA GLU A 13 8.00 -2.43 -3.34
C GLU A 13 7.09 -2.79 -2.15
N MET A 14 5.76 -2.66 -2.33
CA MET A 14 4.77 -3.09 -1.34
C MET A 14 4.90 -4.57 -1.01
N ARG A 15 5.22 -5.42 -2.00
CA ARG A 15 5.41 -6.86 -1.77
C ARG A 15 6.67 -7.16 -0.96
N GLU A 16 7.73 -6.39 -1.18
CA GLU A 16 9.01 -6.55 -0.51
C GLU A 16 8.97 -6.03 0.92
N GLN A 17 8.38 -4.86 1.16
CA GLN A 17 8.36 -4.25 2.49
C GLN A 17 7.12 -4.66 3.31
N VAL A 18 5.92 -4.59 2.73
CA VAL A 18 4.68 -4.78 3.49
C VAL A 18 4.28 -6.25 3.53
N CYS A 19 4.20 -6.89 2.37
CA CYS A 19 3.68 -8.24 2.28
C CYS A 19 4.63 -9.29 2.89
N SER A 20 5.92 -9.01 3.00
CA SER A 20 6.89 -9.87 3.70
C SER A 20 6.70 -9.85 5.22
N ASN A 21 6.07 -8.80 5.75
CA ASN A 21 5.75 -8.61 7.17
C ASN A 21 4.25 -8.88 7.47
N CYS A 22 3.48 -9.28 6.47
CA CYS A 22 2.06 -9.54 6.61
C CYS A 22 1.78 -10.96 7.12
N ILE A 23 1.15 -11.09 8.29
CA ILE A 23 0.81 -12.37 8.91
C ILE A 23 -0.12 -13.25 8.05
N GLU A 24 -0.92 -12.63 7.18
CA GLU A 24 -1.85 -13.32 6.27
C GLU A 24 -1.14 -13.91 5.05
N ARG A 25 0.11 -13.51 4.76
CA ARG A 25 0.88 -13.98 3.61
C ARG A 25 2.07 -14.82 4.08
N PRO A 26 2.12 -16.12 3.73
CA PRO A 26 3.30 -16.94 3.98
C PRO A 26 4.55 -16.33 3.33
N ALA A 27 5.71 -16.48 3.97
CA ALA A 27 6.98 -16.03 3.40
C ALA A 27 7.21 -16.65 2.01
N GLY A 28 7.49 -15.82 1.00
CA GLY A 28 7.63 -16.26 -0.40
C GLY A 28 6.33 -16.72 -1.08
N GLY A 29 5.18 -16.58 -0.41
CA GLY A 29 3.88 -17.02 -0.93
C GLY A 29 3.39 -16.21 -2.14
N PRO A 30 2.38 -16.71 -2.88
CA PRO A 30 1.79 -15.99 -3.99
C PRO A 30 1.13 -14.68 -3.53
N PRO A 31 0.62 -13.85 -4.47
CA PRO A 31 -0.36 -12.81 -4.16
C PRO A 31 -1.51 -13.34 -3.30
N CYS A 32 -2.20 -12.45 -2.59
CA CYS A 32 -3.23 -12.81 -1.63
C CYS A 32 -4.50 -13.35 -2.31
N ALA A 33 -4.84 -12.84 -3.50
CA ALA A 33 -6.03 -13.26 -4.24
C ALA A 33 -6.11 -14.80 -4.51
N PRO A 34 -5.06 -15.49 -5.01
CA PRO A 34 -5.01 -16.95 -5.10
C PRO A 34 -5.27 -17.71 -3.80
N LEU A 35 -5.03 -17.09 -2.64
CA LEU A 35 -5.28 -17.67 -1.31
C LEU A 35 -6.72 -17.41 -0.83
N GLY A 36 -7.59 -16.88 -1.69
CA GLY A 36 -8.97 -16.53 -1.36
C GLY A 36 -9.10 -15.26 -0.52
N LYS A 37 -8.03 -14.47 -0.40
CA LYS A 37 -7.99 -13.24 0.39
C LYS A 37 -8.29 -12.03 -0.49
N ARG A 38 -9.04 -11.07 0.04
CA ARG A 38 -9.30 -9.78 -0.60
C ARG A 38 -8.38 -8.74 0.02
N CYS A 39 -7.14 -8.66 -0.45
CA CYS A 39 -6.10 -7.83 0.17
C CYS A 39 -6.34 -6.33 -0.05
N GLY A 40 -6.19 -5.52 1.01
CA GLY A 40 -6.34 -4.07 0.92
C GLY A 40 -5.36 -3.43 -0.08
N ILE A 41 -4.12 -3.90 -0.15
CA ILE A 41 -3.12 -3.41 -1.12
C ILE A 41 -3.55 -3.74 -2.55
N GLU A 42 -3.90 -5.00 -2.83
CA GLU A 42 -4.27 -5.43 -4.18
C GLU A 42 -5.56 -4.76 -4.68
N LEU A 43 -6.48 -4.43 -3.77
CA LEU A 43 -7.73 -3.75 -4.10
C LEU A 43 -7.60 -2.24 -4.27
N HIS A 44 -6.65 -1.61 -3.56
CA HIS A 44 -6.62 -0.16 -3.39
C HIS A 44 -5.25 0.47 -3.63
N LEU A 45 -4.35 -0.22 -4.33
CA LEU A 45 -2.98 0.25 -4.57
C LEU A 45 -2.92 1.71 -5.05
N SER A 46 -3.68 2.05 -6.11
CA SER A 46 -3.68 3.42 -6.63
C SER A 46 -4.10 4.45 -5.59
N LYS A 47 -5.17 4.18 -4.82
CA LYS A 47 -5.62 5.07 -3.74
C LYS A 47 -4.59 5.19 -2.62
N ILE A 48 -3.86 4.12 -2.34
CA ILE A 48 -2.79 4.14 -1.33
C ILE A 48 -1.69 5.09 -1.77
N VAL A 49 -1.21 4.95 -3.01
CA VAL A 49 -0.21 5.85 -3.58
C VAL A 49 -0.74 7.30 -3.60
N ASP A 50 -1.99 7.51 -4.04
CA ASP A 50 -2.62 8.84 -4.09
C ASP A 50 -2.64 9.53 -2.72
N PHE A 51 -3.06 8.84 -1.64
CA PHE A 51 -3.13 9.49 -0.33
C PHE A 51 -1.75 9.74 0.27
N VAL A 52 -0.76 8.90 -0.03
CA VAL A 52 0.63 9.11 0.40
C VAL A 52 1.18 10.33 -0.31
N HIS A 53 1.02 10.44 -1.63
CA HIS A 53 1.44 11.61 -2.40
C HIS A 53 0.74 12.90 -1.97
N ALA A 54 -0.53 12.82 -1.55
CA ALA A 54 -1.27 13.95 -1.02
C ALA A 54 -0.92 14.28 0.45
N GLY A 55 -0.16 13.42 1.13
CA GLY A 55 0.33 13.61 2.48
C GLY A 55 1.76 14.16 2.48
N HIS A 56 2.00 15.18 3.29
CA HIS A 56 3.34 15.73 3.53
C HIS A 56 3.59 15.88 5.03
N SER A 57 3.41 14.78 5.76
CA SER A 57 3.53 14.74 7.21
C SER A 57 4.70 13.85 7.62
N THR A 58 5.46 14.27 8.64
CA THR A 58 6.45 13.42 9.30
C THR A 58 5.83 12.48 10.33
N LEU A 59 4.56 12.68 10.66
CA LEU A 59 3.78 11.84 11.57
C LEU A 59 2.95 10.82 10.78
N ILE A 60 2.80 9.61 11.32
CA ILE A 60 1.99 8.55 10.71
C ILE A 60 0.47 8.79 10.86
N GLY A 61 0.04 9.49 11.92
CA GLY A 61 -1.38 9.72 12.24
C GLY A 61 -2.20 10.26 11.06
N PRO A 62 -1.76 11.33 10.38
CA PRO A 62 -2.45 11.86 9.21
C PRO A 62 -2.61 10.87 8.05
N TYR A 63 -1.68 9.93 7.86
CA TYR A 63 -1.83 8.87 6.87
C TYR A 63 -2.84 7.82 7.33
N ALA A 64 -2.90 7.51 8.64
CA ALA A 64 -3.90 6.60 9.20
C ALA A 64 -5.32 7.17 9.04
N ASP A 65 -5.49 8.46 9.32
CA ASP A 65 -6.77 9.14 9.11
C ASP A 65 -7.21 9.06 7.64
N ARG A 66 -6.29 9.27 6.69
CA ARG A 66 -6.58 9.15 5.26
C ARG A 66 -6.87 7.71 4.84
N LEU A 67 -6.11 6.73 5.34
CA LEU A 67 -6.39 5.33 5.10
C LEU A 67 -7.82 4.99 5.54
N HIS A 68 -8.21 5.42 6.74
CA HIS A 68 -9.55 5.14 7.27
C HIS A 68 -10.66 5.82 6.48
N ASN A 69 -10.48 7.09 6.15
CA ASN A 69 -11.51 7.91 5.51
C ASN A 69 -11.63 7.69 3.98
N ASP A 70 -10.52 7.43 3.29
CA ASP A 70 -10.50 7.42 1.81
C ASP A 70 -10.46 5.99 1.23
N VAL A 71 -9.91 5.04 1.99
CA VAL A 71 -9.76 3.64 1.60
C VAL A 71 -10.71 2.74 2.38
N CYS A 72 -10.58 2.67 3.71
CA CYS A 72 -11.37 1.75 4.52
C CYS A 72 -12.86 2.05 4.51
N ALA A 73 -13.27 3.32 4.49
CA ALA A 73 -14.67 3.74 4.41
C ALA A 73 -15.40 3.21 3.18
N HIS A 74 -14.66 2.90 2.10
CA HIS A 74 -15.19 2.37 0.85
C HIS A 74 -14.73 0.93 0.56
N CYS A 75 -14.08 0.27 1.52
CA CYS A 75 -13.53 -1.05 1.33
C CYS A 75 -14.66 -2.10 1.29
N PRO A 76 -14.71 -2.98 0.27
CA PRO A 76 -15.74 -4.02 0.16
C PRO A 76 -15.67 -5.06 1.29
N ASN A 77 -14.58 -5.10 2.06
CA ASN A 77 -14.42 -5.99 3.20
C ASN A 77 -14.82 -5.36 4.54
N SER A 78 -15.17 -4.07 4.59
CA SER A 78 -15.43 -3.32 5.83
C SER A 78 -16.47 -3.98 6.74
N THR A 79 -17.46 -4.69 6.17
CA THR A 79 -18.52 -5.40 6.90
C THR A 79 -18.26 -6.91 7.05
N THR A 80 -17.10 -7.39 6.64
CA THR A 80 -16.74 -8.81 6.62
C THR A 80 -15.74 -9.15 7.74
N ARG A 81 -15.55 -10.44 8.00
CA ARG A 81 -14.53 -10.92 8.94
C ARG A 81 -13.08 -10.74 8.45
N GLN A 82 -12.86 -10.22 7.24
CA GLN A 82 -11.51 -9.87 6.75
C GLN A 82 -11.09 -8.44 7.16
N CYS A 83 -11.96 -7.71 7.86
CA CYS A 83 -11.68 -6.40 8.48
C CYS A 83 -11.67 -6.55 10.02
N PRO A 84 -10.71 -5.94 10.75
CA PRO A 84 -9.58 -5.15 10.25
C PRO A 84 -8.56 -6.02 9.51
N CYS A 85 -7.97 -5.48 8.45
CA CYS A 85 -6.93 -6.16 7.70
C CYS A 85 -5.53 -5.70 8.16
N PRO A 86 -4.47 -6.48 7.88
CA PRO A 86 -3.11 -6.13 8.29
C PRO A 86 -2.58 -4.77 7.83
N LEU A 87 -3.13 -4.21 6.75
CA LEU A 87 -2.67 -2.93 6.22
C LEU A 87 -2.77 -1.79 7.25
N ASP A 88 -3.73 -1.85 8.18
CA ASP A 88 -3.91 -0.81 9.19
C ASP A 88 -2.69 -0.64 10.10
N TYR A 89 -2.21 -1.76 10.68
CA TYR A 89 -1.03 -1.72 11.54
C TYR A 89 0.29 -1.78 10.75
N LEU A 90 0.25 -2.18 9.48
CA LEU A 90 1.42 -2.15 8.58
C LEU A 90 1.53 -0.84 7.78
N LEU A 91 0.68 0.15 8.05
CA LEU A 91 0.60 1.38 7.27
C LEU A 91 1.95 2.11 7.18
N VAL A 92 2.75 2.09 8.25
CA VAL A 92 4.11 2.68 8.22
C VAL A 92 4.95 2.09 7.09
N LEU A 93 4.92 0.76 6.93
CA LEU A 93 5.67 0.09 5.86
C LEU A 93 5.08 0.40 4.48
N ALA A 94 3.76 0.58 4.38
CA ALA A 94 3.13 0.95 3.12
C ALA A 94 3.52 2.36 2.68
N VAL A 95 3.54 3.33 3.61
CA VAL A 95 4.03 4.69 3.33
C VAL A 95 5.49 4.65 2.90
N GLN A 96 6.34 3.95 3.66
CA GLN A 96 7.76 3.80 3.34
C GLN A 96 8.00 3.17 1.97
N ALA A 97 7.21 2.17 1.58
CA ALA A 97 7.30 1.56 0.26
C ALA A 97 6.98 2.55 -0.86
N VAL A 98 5.94 3.38 -0.71
CA VAL A 98 5.64 4.42 -1.71
C VAL A 98 6.78 5.45 -1.77
N GLU A 99 7.21 5.96 -0.63
CA GLU A 99 8.27 6.98 -0.57
C GLU A 99 9.60 6.46 -1.14
N SER A 100 9.93 5.18 -0.94
CA SER A 100 11.13 4.55 -1.49
C SER A 100 11.13 4.52 -3.02
N VAL A 101 9.97 4.26 -3.64
CA VAL A 101 9.82 4.32 -5.11
C VAL A 101 9.96 5.76 -5.59
N ASP A 102 9.30 6.71 -4.92
CA ASP A 102 9.35 8.13 -5.27
C ASP A 102 10.78 8.69 -5.18
N GLU A 103 11.56 8.27 -4.18
CA GLU A 103 12.97 8.63 -4.04
C GLU A 103 13.81 8.12 -5.22
N ARG A 104 13.58 6.89 -5.68
CA ARG A 104 14.26 6.36 -6.87
C ARG A 104 13.90 7.14 -8.12
N HIS A 105 12.63 7.48 -8.33
CA HIS A 105 12.20 8.29 -9.46
C HIS A 105 12.85 9.67 -9.45
N LYS A 106 12.95 10.31 -8.27
CA LYS A 106 13.65 11.60 -8.12
C LYS A 106 15.14 11.49 -8.41
N ALA A 107 15.79 10.42 -7.97
CA ALA A 107 17.21 10.18 -8.24
C ALA A 107 17.47 10.00 -9.74
N THR A 108 16.70 9.16 -10.42
CA THR A 108 16.83 8.94 -11.87
C THR A 108 16.53 10.23 -12.67
N ALA A 109 15.55 11.03 -12.24
CA ALA A 109 15.24 12.30 -12.89
C ALA A 109 16.33 13.38 -12.69
N ALA A 110 17.13 13.30 -11.63
CA ALA A 110 18.22 14.23 -11.36
C ALA A 110 19.52 13.89 -12.12
N GLU A 111 19.62 12.66 -12.64
CA GLU A 111 20.78 12.17 -13.42
C GLU A 111 20.64 12.41 -14.94
N VAL A 112 19.46 12.84 -15.40
CA VAL A 112 19.13 13.15 -16.81
C VAL A 112 19.15 14.65 -17.08
#